data_AF-A0A1B1AZ05-F1
#
_entry.id   AF-A0A1B1AZ05-F1
#
_cell.length_a   1.000
_cell.length_b   1.000
_cell.length_c   1.000
_cell.angle_alpha   90.00
_cell.angle_beta   90.00
_cell.angle_gamma   90.00
#
_symmetry.space_group_name_H-M   'P 1'
#
loop_
_entity.id
_entity.type
_entity.pdbx_description
1 polymer ?
#
loop_
_entity_poly.entity_id
_entity_poly.type
_entity_poly.pdbx_seq_one_letter_code
_entity_poly.pdbx_strand_id
1 'polypeptide(L)'
;MDRSRSGAEETDVSITPPKTWAVGVPAVASPLRYSLERTTVRRTALTPLDLDQTKGFDCPGCVWPEPDPAHRHRNEYCENGAKHVSNEAASGGEHDHAARLLERTTTRATGATATAPGSDGP
;
A
#
# COMPACT_ATOMS: atom_id res chain seq x y z
N MET A 1 -6.88 -33.06 -31.88
CA MET A 1 -7.39 -33.23 -30.51
C MET A 1 -8.53 -32.25 -30.31
N ASP A 2 -9.74 -32.80 -30.32
CA ASP A 2 -11.00 -32.15 -29.93
C ASP A 2 -10.97 -31.79 -28.43
N ARG A 3 -11.38 -30.57 -28.08
CA ARG A 3 -11.78 -30.25 -26.71
C ARG A 3 -13.04 -29.40 -26.74
N SER A 4 -14.12 -30.03 -27.20
CA SER A 4 -15.47 -29.79 -26.72
C SER A 4 -15.46 -29.53 -25.20
N ARG A 5 -15.83 -28.31 -24.80
CA ARG A 5 -16.27 -28.01 -23.45
C ARG A 5 -17.75 -27.66 -23.53
N SER A 6 -18.54 -28.67 -23.20
CA SER A 6 -19.98 -28.65 -22.98
C SER A 6 -20.38 -27.54 -22.01
N GLY A 7 -21.61 -27.04 -22.19
CA GLY A 7 -22.23 -25.90 -21.51
C GLY A 7 -21.77 -25.65 -20.09
N ALA A 8 -21.24 -24.45 -19.85
CA ALA A 8 -21.14 -23.92 -18.50
C ALA A 8 -22.57 -23.71 -18.00
N GLU A 9 -22.90 -24.32 -16.86
CA GLU A 9 -24.02 -23.86 -16.05
C GLU A 9 -23.90 -22.34 -15.89
N GLU A 10 -24.92 -21.62 -16.34
CA GLU A 10 -25.01 -20.18 -16.20
C GLU A 10 -25.11 -19.87 -14.71
N THR A 11 -23.97 -19.53 -14.13
CA THR A 11 -23.82 -19.21 -12.71
C THR A 11 -24.82 -18.13 -12.32
N ASP A 12 -25.50 -18.34 -11.20
CA ASP A 12 -26.35 -17.37 -10.49
C ASP A 12 -25.56 -16.08 -10.18
N VAL A 13 -25.43 -15.20 -11.17
CA VAL A 13 -24.77 -13.90 -11.07
C VAL A 13 -25.85 -12.89 -10.74
N SER A 14 -25.99 -12.60 -9.45
CA SER A 14 -26.88 -11.54 -8.99
C SER A 14 -26.26 -10.17 -9.24
N ILE A 15 -26.89 -9.36 -10.08
CA ILE A 15 -26.53 -7.95 -10.27
C ILE A 15 -27.22 -7.13 -9.20
N THR A 16 -26.42 -6.45 -8.37
CA THR A 16 -26.91 -5.50 -7.37
C THR A 16 -26.62 -4.07 -7.82
N PRO A 17 -27.39 -3.07 -7.35
CA PRO A 17 -27.05 -1.67 -7.58
C PRO A 17 -25.61 -1.36 -7.08
N PRO A 18 -24.85 -0.51 -7.78
CA PRO A 18 -23.50 -0.14 -7.37
C PRO A 18 -23.51 0.53 -6.00
N LYS A 19 -22.48 0.25 -5.20
CA LYS A 19 -22.27 0.93 -3.92
C LYS A 19 -21.96 2.41 -4.17
N THR A 20 -22.43 3.28 -3.28
CA THR A 20 -22.15 4.72 -3.32
C THR A 20 -20.79 5.10 -2.74
N TRP A 21 -19.99 4.10 -2.35
CA TRP A 21 -18.65 4.27 -1.79
C TRP A 21 -17.66 3.37 -2.51
N ALA A 22 -16.45 3.90 -2.73
CA ALA A 22 -15.34 3.15 -3.31
C ALA A 22 -14.44 2.50 -2.24
N VAL A 23 -14.48 2.99 -0.99
CA VAL A 23 -13.70 2.46 0.15
C VAL A 23 -14.58 2.10 1.37
N GLY A 24 -14.19 1.06 2.11
CA GLY A 24 -14.90 0.60 3.32
C GLY A 24 -14.11 -0.43 4.11
N VAL A 25 -14.69 -0.97 5.18
CA VAL A 25 -14.00 -1.88 6.11
C VAL A 25 -13.27 -3.04 5.41
N PRO A 26 -13.84 -3.73 4.40
CA PRO A 26 -13.13 -4.80 3.70
C PRO A 26 -11.85 -4.33 2.98
N ALA A 27 -11.87 -3.11 2.42
CA ALA A 27 -10.75 -2.52 1.70
C ALA A 27 -9.56 -2.19 2.62
N VAL A 28 -9.83 -1.94 3.91
CA VAL A 28 -8.79 -1.71 4.92
C VAL A 28 -8.35 -3.04 5.56
N ALA A 29 -9.30 -3.89 5.91
CA ALA A 29 -9.02 -5.13 6.65
C ALA A 29 -8.28 -6.17 5.81
N SER A 30 -8.57 -6.31 4.51
CA SER A 30 -7.89 -7.26 3.61
C SER A 30 -6.37 -7.04 3.56
N PRO A 31 -5.87 -5.84 3.21
CA PRO A 31 -4.43 -5.60 3.16
C PRO A 31 -3.78 -5.69 4.53
N LEU A 32 -4.42 -5.21 5.61
CA LEU A 32 -3.84 -5.31 6.97
C LEU A 32 -3.65 -6.76 7.43
N ARG A 33 -4.61 -7.65 7.15
CA ARG A 33 -4.46 -9.09 7.46
C ARG A 33 -3.27 -9.68 6.73
N TYR A 34 -3.14 -9.38 5.44
CA TYR A 34 -2.00 -9.81 4.65
C TYR A 34 -0.67 -9.26 5.20
N SER A 35 -0.63 -7.99 5.60
CA SER A 35 0.56 -7.37 6.20
C SER A 35 0.98 -8.09 7.49
N LEU A 36 0.03 -8.43 8.37
CA LEU A 36 0.32 -9.17 9.61
C LEU A 36 0.91 -10.56 9.34
N GLU A 37 0.56 -11.21 8.22
CA GLU A 37 1.09 -12.52 7.83
C GLU A 37 2.51 -12.44 7.24
N ARG A 38 2.92 -11.27 6.75
CA ARG A 38 4.19 -11.09 6.01
C ARG A 38 5.25 -10.33 6.78
N THR A 39 4.86 -9.40 7.64
CA THR A 39 5.78 -8.46 8.31
C THR A 39 5.43 -8.28 9.79
N THR A 40 6.07 -7.30 10.43
CA THR A 40 5.86 -6.99 11.85
C THR A 40 4.59 -6.18 12.08
N VAL A 41 4.04 -6.26 13.30
CA VAL A 41 2.88 -5.46 13.73
C VAL A 41 3.15 -3.96 13.57
N ARG A 42 4.36 -3.49 13.92
CA ARG A 42 4.75 -2.09 13.77
C ARG A 42 4.68 -1.63 12.31
N ARG A 43 5.22 -2.42 11.38
CA ARG A 43 5.17 -2.08 9.95
C ARG A 43 3.74 -2.15 9.43
N THR A 44 2.98 -3.16 9.82
CA THR A 44 1.56 -3.24 9.46
C THR A 44 0.75 -2.01 9.89
N ALA A 45 1.07 -1.42 11.05
CA ALA A 45 0.36 -0.24 11.54
C ALA A 45 0.83 1.07 10.90
N LEU A 46 2.12 1.20 10.59
CA LEU A 46 2.71 2.48 10.16
C LEU A 46 2.86 2.58 8.63
N THR A 47 3.20 1.49 7.97
CA THR A 47 3.47 1.48 6.53
C THR A 47 2.30 2.00 5.70
N PRO A 48 1.05 1.60 5.94
CA PRO A 48 -0.08 2.10 5.15
C PRO A 48 -0.35 3.60 5.36
N LEU A 49 0.11 4.18 6.48
CA LEU A 49 -0.08 5.60 6.79
C LEU A 49 0.95 6.52 6.14
N ASP A 50 2.00 5.95 5.54
CA ASP A 50 3.02 6.66 4.77
C ASP A 50 2.98 6.27 3.27
N LEU A 51 2.22 5.23 2.92
CA LEU A 51 2.06 4.79 1.54
C LEU A 51 1.16 5.77 0.78
N ASP A 52 1.62 6.24 -0.38
CA ASP A 52 0.89 7.15 -1.26
C ASP A 52 0.36 8.37 -0.47
N GLN A 53 1.22 8.93 0.39
CA GLN A 53 0.96 10.16 1.13
C GLN A 53 1.90 11.28 0.69
N THR A 54 1.46 12.54 0.82
CA THR A 54 2.22 13.73 0.40
C THR A 54 3.64 13.83 0.98
N LYS A 55 3.83 13.36 2.22
CA LYS A 55 5.15 13.34 2.90
C LYS A 55 5.70 11.93 3.06
N GLY A 56 5.04 10.97 2.44
CA GLY A 56 5.34 9.55 2.51
C GLY A 56 6.14 9.08 1.31
N PHE A 57 5.80 7.90 0.81
CA PHE A 57 6.45 7.31 -0.36
C PHE A 57 5.44 6.71 -1.34
N ASP A 58 5.81 6.69 -2.61
CA ASP A 58 4.95 6.17 -3.67
C ASP A 58 5.06 4.65 -3.79
N CYS A 59 3.93 4.01 -4.06
CA CYS A 59 3.89 2.61 -4.43
C CYS A 59 4.34 2.42 -5.90
N PRO A 60 5.35 1.57 -6.19
CA PRO A 60 5.84 1.37 -7.57
C PRO A 60 4.83 0.64 -8.48
N GLY A 61 3.75 0.07 -7.92
CA GLY A 61 2.76 -0.73 -8.64
C GLY A 61 1.34 -0.17 -8.64
N CYS A 62 1.09 1.03 -8.08
CA CYS A 62 -0.26 1.58 -8.02
C CYS A 62 -0.63 2.33 -9.31
N VAL A 63 -1.85 2.10 -9.78
CA VAL A 63 -2.37 2.61 -11.07
C VAL A 63 -3.48 3.65 -10.85
N TRP A 64 -3.87 3.91 -9.58
CA TRP A 64 -4.93 4.85 -9.26
C TRP A 64 -4.38 6.29 -9.20
N PRO A 65 -5.10 7.30 -9.73
CA PRO A 65 -4.67 8.69 -9.64
C PRO A 65 -4.69 9.16 -8.19
N GLU A 66 -3.57 9.69 -7.73
CA GLU A 66 -3.45 10.29 -6.42
C GLU A 66 -4.18 11.64 -6.37
N PRO A 67 -5.08 11.87 -5.40
CA PRO A 67 -5.72 13.17 -5.23
C PRO A 67 -4.68 14.25 -4.90
N ASP A 68 -5.07 15.51 -5.12
CA ASP A 68 -4.19 16.63 -4.80
C ASP A 68 -3.85 16.63 -3.29
N PRO A 69 -2.70 17.21 -2.90
CA PRO A 69 -2.22 17.15 -1.53
C PRO A 69 -3.21 17.68 -0.47
N ALA A 70 -4.14 18.58 -0.82
CA ALA A 70 -5.12 19.11 0.13
C ALA A 70 -6.28 18.14 0.39
N HIS A 71 -6.51 17.17 -0.49
CA HIS A 71 -7.63 16.22 -0.40
C HIS A 71 -7.18 14.77 -0.20
N ARG A 72 -5.87 14.49 0.01
CA ARG A 72 -5.42 13.13 0.30
C ARG A 72 -5.94 12.63 1.64
N HIS A 73 -6.62 11.48 1.61
CA HIS A 73 -6.98 10.74 2.80
C HIS A 73 -5.80 9.89 3.32
N ARG A 74 -5.88 9.48 4.59
CA ARG A 74 -4.88 8.61 5.25
C ARG A 74 -4.82 7.19 4.68
N ASN A 75 -5.88 6.78 3.98
CA ASN A 75 -6.04 5.48 3.37
C ASN A 75 -6.19 5.65 1.86
N GLU A 76 -5.34 6.48 1.28
CA GLU A 76 -5.14 6.56 -0.17
C GLU A 76 -4.04 5.57 -0.50
N TYR A 77 -4.42 4.35 -0.86
CA TYR A 77 -3.55 3.35 -1.43
C TYR A 77 -4.41 2.24 -2.03
N CYS A 78 -3.92 1.60 -3.10
CA CYS A 78 -4.56 0.39 -3.63
C CYS A 78 -4.19 -0.85 -2.78
N GLU A 79 -5.11 -1.80 -2.67
CA GLU A 79 -4.88 -3.07 -1.94
C GLU A 79 -3.62 -3.80 -2.45
N ASN A 80 -3.44 -3.87 -3.76
CA ASN A 80 -2.26 -4.47 -4.39
C ASN A 80 -0.97 -3.77 -3.97
N GLY A 81 -1.00 -2.43 -3.85
CA GLY A 81 0.15 -1.64 -3.43
C GLY A 81 0.53 -1.91 -1.98
N ALA A 82 -0.46 -1.92 -1.08
CA ALA A 82 -0.24 -2.27 0.33
C ALA A 82 0.32 -3.69 0.52
N LYS A 83 -0.17 -4.67 -0.26
CA LYS A 83 0.33 -6.05 -0.24
C LYS A 83 1.75 -6.16 -0.77
N HIS A 84 2.06 -5.48 -1.88
CA HIS A 84 3.40 -5.48 -2.46
C HIS A 84 4.44 -4.96 -1.46
N VAL A 85 4.17 -3.79 -0.89
CA VAL A 85 5.03 -3.17 0.12
C VAL A 85 5.18 -4.06 1.36
N SER A 86 4.11 -4.73 1.79
CA SER A 86 4.17 -5.67 2.93
C SER A 86 5.06 -6.89 2.67
N ASN A 87 5.10 -7.35 1.41
CA ASN A 87 5.94 -8.46 1.00
C ASN A 87 7.42 -8.06 0.89
N GLU A 88 7.70 -6.82 0.45
CA GLU A 88 9.06 -6.25 0.50
C GLU A 88 9.54 -6.05 1.94
N ALA A 89 8.65 -5.62 2.81
CA ALA A 89 8.90 -5.38 4.23
C ALA A 89 8.97 -6.67 5.08
N ALA A 90 8.90 -7.85 4.46
CA ALA A 90 9.03 -9.12 5.16
C ALA A 90 10.43 -9.25 5.80
N SER A 91 10.50 -9.94 6.93
CA SER A 91 11.71 -10.09 7.73
C SER A 91 12.87 -10.66 6.90
N GLY A 92 13.84 -9.83 6.52
CA GLY A 92 15.06 -10.25 5.82
C GLY A 92 15.24 -9.80 4.36
N GLY A 93 14.41 -8.90 3.83
CA GLY A 93 14.60 -8.35 2.48
C GLY A 93 15.78 -7.37 2.39
N GLU A 94 16.82 -7.71 1.62
CA GLU A 94 17.93 -6.81 1.24
C GLU A 94 17.41 -5.54 0.52
N HIS A 95 16.25 -5.64 -0.14
CA HIS A 95 15.59 -4.58 -0.92
C HIS A 95 14.34 -4.01 -0.21
N ASP A 96 14.37 -3.84 1.11
CA ASP A 96 13.28 -3.22 1.88
C ASP A 96 13.32 -1.68 1.77
N HIS A 97 13.00 -1.15 0.58
CA HIS A 97 13.02 0.28 0.30
C HIS A 97 11.93 1.02 1.11
N ALA A 98 10.79 0.37 1.35
CA ALA A 98 9.71 0.88 2.16
C ALA A 98 10.11 1.05 3.64
N ALA A 99 10.81 0.10 4.27
CA ALA A 99 11.26 0.28 5.66
C ALA A 99 12.28 1.40 5.81
N ARG A 100 13.21 1.55 4.86
CA ARG A 100 14.16 2.68 4.86
C ARG A 100 13.44 4.02 4.76
N LEU A 101 12.35 4.08 3.99
CA LEU A 101 11.51 5.27 3.86
C LEU A 101 10.72 5.53 5.15
N LEU A 102 10.14 4.48 5.75
CA LEU A 102 9.41 4.55 7.04
C LEU A 102 10.28 4.99 8.21
N GLU A 103 11.54 4.53 8.25
CA GLU A 103 12.51 4.97 9.25
C GLU A 103 12.81 6.47 9.08
N ARG A 104 12.90 6.96 7.84
CA ARG A 104 13.10 8.38 7.55
C ARG A 104 11.87 9.24 7.89
N THR A 105 10.65 8.79 7.60
CA THR A 105 9.42 9.51 8.01
C THR A 105 9.22 9.48 9.52
N THR A 106 9.44 8.33 10.18
CA THR A 106 9.35 8.23 11.64
C THR A 106 10.37 9.16 12.31
N THR A 107 11.62 9.18 11.84
CA THR A 107 12.68 10.07 12.36
C THR A 107 12.35 11.54 12.15
N ARG A 108 11.72 11.88 11.02
CA ARG A 108 11.23 13.24 10.74
C ARG A 108 10.06 13.63 11.66
N ALA A 109 9.20 12.68 12.02
CA ALA A 109 8.06 12.91 12.91
C ALA A 109 8.47 13.04 14.39
N THR A 110 9.57 12.40 14.82
CA THR A 110 10.10 12.49 16.20
C THR A 110 11.02 13.69 16.46
N GLY A 111 11.24 14.57 15.47
CA GLY A 111 12.00 15.81 15.68
C GLY A 111 13.52 15.63 15.78
N ALA A 112 14.06 14.46 15.43
CA ALA A 112 15.50 14.30 15.26
C ALA A 112 15.93 15.10 14.03
N THR A 113 16.56 16.25 14.25
CA THR A 113 17.16 17.06 13.19
C THR A 113 18.24 16.25 12.49
N ALA A 114 17.90 15.64 11.36
CA ALA A 114 18.89 15.13 10.42
C ALA A 114 19.58 16.35 9.80
N THR A 115 20.81 16.62 10.21
CA THR A 115 21.73 17.53 9.51
C THR A 115 21.84 17.03 8.07
N ALA A 116 21.39 17.84 7.11
CA ALA A 116 21.56 17.53 5.70
C ALA A 116 23.07 17.41 5.39
N PRO A 117 23.53 16.39 4.64
CA PRO A 117 24.89 16.40 4.13
C PRO A 117 25.05 17.60 3.20
N GLY A 118 26.00 18.47 3.52
CA GLY A 118 26.35 19.63 2.73
C GLY A 118 26.69 19.22 1.31
N SER A 119 26.10 19.92 0.34
CA SER A 119 26.48 19.84 -1.06
C SER A 119 27.79 20.61 -1.24
N ASP A 120 28.93 19.93 -1.08
CA ASP A 120 30.21 20.41 -1.59
C ASP A 120 30.26 20.08 -3.09
N GLY A 121 29.93 21.07 -3.91
CA GLY A 121 30.24 21.06 -5.34
C GLY A 121 31.55 21.81 -5.59
N PRO A 122 32.30 21.47 -6.65
CA PRO A 122 33.15 22.44 -7.33
C PRO A 122 32.31 23.44 -8.16
#